data_AF-A0A954N3B5-F1
#
_entry.id   AF-A0A954N3B5-F1
#
_cell.length_a   1.000
_cell.length_b   1.000
_cell.length_c   1.000
_cell.angle_alpha   90.00
_cell.angle_beta   90.00
_cell.angle_gamma   90.00
#
_symmetry.space_group_name_H-M   'P 1'
#
loop_
_entity.id
_entity.type
_entity.pdbx_description
1 polymer ?
#
loop_
_entity_poly.entity_id
_entity_poly.type
_entity_poly.pdbx_seq_one_letter_code
_entity_poly.pdbx_strand_id
1 'polypeptide(L)'
;MKLQVMKGSTSVRLMVFVADSSSTTGAGLTGLSSSTSGLKWTYWRGDSGNSGGVAVTLTAGTRGTWASGGIVEIDGTNMPGWYEIGVPNNALTTGANSVGMHLMGATNMAPLPLEIQLTGFDPNNATSLGLANLDATISSRLSAASYTAPSSAPTVVEIRSEMDANSTKLAKLDADVSSRLSTAGYTAADNAGIAAIKERTDRLPDSPAGVGAAMTIEDGAISDESFTLPTVGSGQATGLLGRMEQVWRYFFKKATLGGGVLRTYADDGTTVLTSQTVTDNGQTQTRGEAA
;
A
#
# COMPACT_ATOMS: atom_id res chain seq x y z
N MET A 1 -61.42 -11.18 -1.10
CA MET A 1 -60.02 -11.10 -1.59
C MET A 1 -59.77 -9.67 -2.04
N LYS A 2 -58.62 -9.09 -1.71
CA LYS A 2 -58.26 -7.71 -2.10
C LYS A 2 -57.41 -7.76 -3.37
N LEU A 3 -57.84 -7.07 -4.42
CA LEU A 3 -57.11 -7.02 -5.69
C LEU A 3 -55.94 -6.03 -5.58
N GLN A 4 -54.86 -6.23 -6.33
CA GLN A 4 -53.71 -5.31 -6.35
C GLN A 4 -53.55 -4.71 -7.74
N VAL A 5 -53.44 -3.38 -7.79
CA VAL A 5 -53.25 -2.62 -9.02
C VAL A 5 -52.20 -1.54 -8.75
N MET A 6 -51.33 -1.26 -9.72
CA MET A 6 -50.36 -0.17 -9.58
C MET A 6 -51.08 1.19 -9.50
N LYS A 7 -50.59 2.09 -8.64
CA LYS A 7 -51.14 3.45 -8.59
C LYS A 7 -50.93 4.15 -9.93
N GLY A 8 -51.95 4.85 -10.40
CA GLY A 8 -51.93 5.55 -11.67
C GLY A 8 -52.17 4.65 -12.89
N SER A 9 -52.43 3.35 -12.72
CA SER A 9 -52.82 2.49 -13.84
C SER A 9 -54.05 3.03 -14.56
N THR A 10 -54.01 2.98 -15.88
CA THR A 10 -55.14 3.32 -16.76
C THR A 10 -55.70 2.08 -17.42
N SER A 11 -56.94 2.14 -17.86
CA SER A 11 -57.56 1.08 -18.67
C SER A 11 -57.67 -0.28 -17.98
N VAL A 12 -57.85 -0.26 -16.66
CA VAL A 12 -57.95 -1.48 -15.85
C VAL A 12 -59.35 -2.07 -15.97
N ARG A 13 -59.41 -3.33 -16.39
CA ARG A 13 -60.62 -4.14 -16.45
C ARG A 13 -60.61 -5.15 -15.32
N LEU A 14 -61.75 -5.30 -14.66
CA LEU A 14 -61.92 -6.29 -13.60
C LEU A 14 -63.09 -7.20 -13.94
N MET A 15 -62.97 -8.45 -13.52
CA MET A 15 -64.05 -9.41 -13.58
C MET A 15 -64.74 -9.43 -12.23
N VAL A 16 -66.05 -9.26 -12.23
CA VAL A 16 -66.87 -9.26 -11.01
C VAL A 16 -68.05 -10.20 -11.14
N PHE A 17 -68.41 -10.85 -10.04
CA PHE A 17 -69.59 -11.70 -9.96
C PHE A 17 -70.72 -10.96 -9.24
N VAL A 18 -71.88 -10.91 -9.86
CA VAL A 18 -73.09 -10.33 -9.29
C VAL A 18 -74.05 -11.45 -8.92
N ALA A 19 -74.30 -11.63 -7.64
CA ALA A 19 -75.23 -12.65 -7.16
C ALA A 19 -76.69 -12.17 -7.28
N ASP A 20 -77.57 -13.10 -7.64
CA ASP A 20 -79.02 -12.90 -7.60
C ASP A 20 -79.52 -13.06 -6.16
N SER A 21 -79.96 -11.96 -5.54
CA SER A 21 -80.48 -11.93 -4.17
C SER A 21 -81.83 -12.65 -4.01
N SER A 22 -82.53 -12.96 -5.11
CA SER A 22 -83.74 -13.77 -5.11
C SER A 22 -83.46 -15.27 -5.24
N SER A 23 -82.22 -15.65 -5.58
CA SER A 23 -81.82 -17.05 -5.72
C SER A 23 -81.51 -17.69 -4.37
N THR A 24 -82.12 -18.85 -4.10
CA THR A 24 -81.83 -19.68 -2.91
C THR A 24 -80.67 -20.64 -3.13
N THR A 25 -80.16 -20.77 -4.37
CA THR A 25 -79.07 -21.66 -4.76
C THR A 25 -77.78 -20.91 -5.11
N GLY A 26 -77.76 -19.58 -4.95
CA GLY A 26 -76.60 -18.74 -5.22
C GLY A 26 -76.33 -18.51 -6.71
N ALA A 27 -77.37 -18.48 -7.54
CA ALA A 27 -77.24 -18.17 -8.96
C ALA A 27 -76.71 -16.74 -9.19
N GLY A 28 -76.03 -16.54 -10.31
CA GLY A 28 -75.61 -15.21 -10.76
C GLY A 28 -76.73 -14.46 -11.47
N LEU A 29 -76.84 -13.16 -11.22
CA LEU A 29 -77.83 -12.29 -11.86
C LEU A 29 -77.39 -11.91 -13.28
N THR A 30 -78.13 -12.31 -14.29
CA THR A 30 -77.83 -12.05 -15.71
C THR A 30 -78.57 -10.82 -16.26
N GLY A 31 -78.10 -10.31 -17.41
CA GLY A 31 -78.80 -9.25 -18.16
C GLY A 31 -78.66 -7.83 -17.61
N LEU A 32 -77.70 -7.56 -16.73
CA LEU A 32 -77.38 -6.19 -16.32
C LEU A 32 -76.70 -5.42 -17.46
N SER A 33 -77.10 -4.16 -17.63
CA SER A 33 -76.52 -3.22 -18.58
C SER A 33 -76.34 -1.84 -17.92
N SER A 34 -75.64 -0.92 -18.60
CA SER A 34 -75.48 0.45 -18.12
C SER A 34 -76.78 1.23 -17.96
N SER A 35 -77.87 0.77 -18.61
CA SER A 35 -79.20 1.37 -18.52
C SER A 35 -80.14 0.63 -17.58
N THR A 36 -79.66 -0.38 -16.85
CA THR A 36 -80.48 -1.11 -15.87
C THR A 36 -80.95 -0.15 -14.77
N SER A 37 -82.26 -0.07 -14.59
CA SER A 37 -82.86 0.80 -13.57
C SER A 37 -82.34 0.46 -12.17
N GLY A 38 -81.99 1.50 -11.41
CA GLY A 38 -81.49 1.36 -10.04
C GLY A 38 -80.03 0.93 -9.91
N LEU A 39 -79.36 0.47 -10.98
CA LEU A 39 -77.95 0.11 -10.94
C LEU A 39 -77.10 1.35 -10.62
N LYS A 40 -76.33 1.25 -9.56
CA LYS A 40 -75.41 2.29 -9.07
C LYS A 40 -74.05 1.67 -8.87
N TRP A 41 -73.03 2.38 -9.32
CA TRP A 41 -71.64 2.08 -9.01
C TRP A 41 -71.02 3.31 -8.38
N THR A 42 -70.46 3.13 -7.19
CA THR A 42 -69.71 4.16 -6.48
C THR A 42 -68.32 3.66 -6.14
N TYR A 43 -67.37 4.57 -6.03
CA TYR A 43 -66.06 4.28 -5.48
C TYR A 43 -65.65 5.32 -4.46
N TRP A 44 -64.84 4.91 -3.49
CA TRP A 44 -64.18 5.76 -2.52
C TRP A 44 -62.70 5.44 -2.52
N ARG A 45 -61.86 6.44 -2.32
CA ARG A 45 -60.42 6.29 -2.28
C ARG A 45 -59.92 6.58 -0.86
N GLY A 46 -59.04 5.72 -0.35
CA GLY A 46 -58.38 5.87 0.94
C GLY A 46 -57.71 7.24 1.07
N ASP A 47 -57.89 7.89 2.22
CA ASP A 47 -57.82 9.33 2.41
C ASP A 47 -56.74 10.10 1.64
N SER A 48 -57.23 11.01 0.79
CA SER A 48 -56.59 12.23 0.29
C SER A 48 -57.49 13.45 0.56
N GLY A 49 -58.20 13.48 1.71
CA GLY A 49 -59.11 14.57 2.09
C GLY A 49 -60.51 14.53 1.45
N ASN A 50 -60.94 13.40 0.90
CA ASN A 50 -62.28 13.24 0.30
C ASN A 50 -63.20 12.42 1.21
N SER A 51 -64.17 13.09 1.84
CA SER A 51 -65.04 12.50 2.88
C SER A 51 -66.22 11.66 2.32
N GLY A 52 -66.35 11.50 1.00
CA GLY A 52 -67.51 10.85 0.38
C GLY A 52 -67.17 9.94 -0.81
N GLY A 53 -68.03 8.95 -1.05
CA GLY A 53 -67.99 8.12 -2.26
C GLY A 53 -68.37 8.93 -3.51
N VAL A 54 -67.69 8.65 -4.62
CA VAL A 54 -67.92 9.26 -5.93
C VAL A 54 -68.77 8.31 -6.77
N ALA A 55 -69.83 8.83 -7.39
CA ALA A 55 -70.65 8.07 -8.32
C ALA A 55 -69.93 7.91 -9.67
N VAL A 56 -69.98 6.69 -10.21
CA VAL A 56 -69.48 6.37 -11.55
C VAL A 56 -70.59 6.59 -12.56
N THR A 57 -70.29 7.32 -13.63
CA THR A 57 -71.18 7.37 -14.79
C THR A 57 -71.09 6.04 -15.52
N LEU A 58 -72.18 5.27 -15.53
CA LEU A 58 -72.24 3.97 -16.18
C LEU A 58 -72.29 4.13 -17.69
N THR A 59 -71.49 3.34 -18.40
CA THR A 59 -71.48 3.31 -19.87
C THR A 59 -71.61 1.88 -20.37
N ALA A 60 -72.08 1.71 -21.60
CA ALA A 60 -72.07 0.37 -22.20
C ALA A 60 -70.62 -0.10 -22.36
N GLY A 61 -70.31 -1.31 -21.85
CA GLY A 61 -69.02 -1.95 -22.06
C GLY A 61 -69.00 -2.77 -23.35
N THR A 62 -67.80 -3.10 -23.82
CA THR A 62 -67.57 -4.10 -24.87
C THR A 62 -66.54 -5.09 -24.33
N ARG A 63 -66.84 -6.40 -24.35
CA ARG A 63 -65.93 -7.41 -23.80
C ARG A 63 -64.54 -7.27 -24.40
N GLY A 64 -63.51 -7.34 -23.58
CA GLY A 64 -62.13 -7.19 -24.06
C GLY A 64 -61.65 -5.74 -24.11
N THR A 65 -62.57 -4.76 -24.06
CA THR A 65 -62.29 -3.35 -24.32
C THR A 65 -62.64 -2.51 -23.10
N TRP A 66 -61.65 -1.78 -22.59
CA TRP A 66 -61.88 -0.89 -21.48
C TRP A 66 -62.72 0.33 -21.90
N ALA A 67 -63.75 0.63 -21.12
CA ALA A 67 -64.48 1.89 -21.15
C ALA A 67 -64.67 2.36 -19.70
N SER A 68 -64.46 3.66 -19.42
CA SER A 68 -64.62 4.19 -18.06
C SER A 68 -66.07 4.07 -17.59
N GLY A 69 -66.31 3.29 -16.53
CA GLY A 69 -67.66 2.99 -16.05
C GLY A 69 -68.40 1.97 -16.93
N GLY A 70 -67.68 1.31 -17.83
CA GLY A 70 -68.21 0.26 -18.70
C GLY A 70 -68.65 -0.96 -17.89
N ILE A 71 -69.82 -1.51 -18.22
CA ILE A 71 -70.27 -2.81 -17.73
C ILE A 71 -70.74 -3.66 -18.92
N VAL A 72 -70.32 -4.92 -18.94
CA VAL A 72 -70.73 -5.89 -19.97
C VAL A 72 -70.76 -7.30 -19.39
N GLU A 73 -71.82 -8.04 -19.69
CA GLU A 73 -71.93 -9.45 -19.32
C GLU A 73 -70.91 -10.28 -20.11
N ILE A 74 -70.16 -11.14 -19.41
CA ILE A 74 -69.16 -12.01 -20.03
C ILE A 74 -69.88 -13.11 -20.81
N ASP A 75 -70.71 -13.90 -20.12
CA ASP A 75 -71.50 -14.98 -20.71
C ASP A 75 -72.70 -15.31 -19.80
N GLY A 76 -73.92 -14.98 -20.23
CA GLY A 76 -75.13 -15.24 -19.45
C GLY A 76 -75.59 -16.71 -19.40
N THR A 77 -74.97 -17.61 -20.16
CA THR A 77 -75.34 -19.04 -20.24
C THR A 77 -74.38 -19.93 -19.47
N ASN A 78 -73.08 -19.82 -19.76
CA ASN A 78 -72.04 -20.68 -19.18
C ASN A 78 -71.41 -20.07 -17.92
N MET A 79 -71.47 -18.74 -17.76
CA MET A 79 -70.95 -18.02 -16.60
C MET A 79 -71.96 -16.99 -16.07
N PRO A 80 -73.20 -17.40 -15.74
CA PRO A 80 -74.25 -16.47 -15.33
C PRO A 80 -73.80 -15.62 -14.14
N GLY A 81 -74.02 -14.31 -14.21
CA GLY A 81 -73.63 -13.34 -13.19
C GLY A 81 -72.19 -12.82 -13.27
N TRP A 82 -71.36 -13.29 -14.21
CA TRP A 82 -70.02 -12.74 -14.42
C TRP A 82 -70.03 -11.57 -15.40
N TYR A 83 -69.45 -10.45 -14.97
CA TYR A 83 -69.35 -9.22 -15.74
C TYR A 83 -67.90 -8.74 -15.82
N GLU A 84 -67.56 -8.12 -16.94
CA GLU A 84 -66.36 -7.30 -17.08
C GLU A 84 -66.73 -5.84 -16.83
N ILE A 85 -66.00 -5.19 -15.93
CA ILE A 85 -66.16 -3.78 -15.61
C ILE A 85 -64.90 -2.99 -15.97
N GLY A 86 -65.09 -1.82 -16.57
CA GLY A 86 -64.00 -0.88 -16.85
C GLY A 86 -63.86 0.13 -15.73
N VAL A 87 -62.86 -0.05 -14.88
CA VAL A 87 -62.66 0.80 -13.70
C VAL A 87 -62.31 2.22 -14.15
N PRO A 88 -62.99 3.27 -13.63
CA PRO A 88 -62.65 4.65 -13.93
C PRO A 88 -61.21 4.99 -13.56
N ASN A 89 -60.46 5.63 -14.47
CA ASN A 89 -59.04 5.93 -14.24
C ASN A 89 -58.82 6.84 -13.00
N ASN A 90 -59.76 7.76 -12.74
CA ASN A 90 -59.75 8.63 -11.55
C ASN A 90 -59.82 7.84 -10.23
N ALA A 91 -60.42 6.66 -10.23
CA ALA A 91 -60.43 5.77 -9.08
C ALA A 91 -59.02 5.24 -8.77
N LEU A 92 -58.15 5.13 -9.78
CA LEU A 92 -56.83 4.50 -9.68
C LEU A 92 -55.65 5.47 -9.67
N THR A 93 -55.86 6.79 -9.86
CA THR A 93 -54.78 7.82 -9.80
C THR A 93 -53.92 7.73 -8.54
N THR A 94 -52.75 8.36 -8.53
CA THR A 94 -51.88 8.42 -7.34
C THR A 94 -52.53 9.22 -6.19
N GLY A 95 -51.98 9.11 -4.98
CA GLY A 95 -52.44 9.85 -3.79
C GLY A 95 -53.21 9.03 -2.75
N ALA A 96 -53.71 7.84 -3.09
CA ALA A 96 -54.36 6.90 -2.16
C ALA A 96 -53.61 5.56 -2.10
N ASN A 97 -53.91 4.74 -1.09
CA ASN A 97 -53.36 3.38 -0.93
C ASN A 97 -54.40 2.28 -1.21
N SER A 98 -55.68 2.64 -1.30
CA SER A 98 -56.76 1.71 -1.60
C SER A 98 -57.95 2.41 -2.23
N VAL A 99 -58.80 1.62 -2.88
CA VAL A 99 -60.07 2.03 -3.46
C VAL A 99 -61.13 1.02 -3.00
N GLY A 100 -62.14 1.50 -2.30
CA GLY A 100 -63.37 0.74 -2.06
C GLY A 100 -64.36 1.04 -3.17
N MET A 101 -65.03 0.03 -3.70
CA MET A 101 -66.00 0.14 -4.77
C MET A 101 -67.26 -0.61 -4.38
N HIS A 102 -68.40 -0.12 -4.82
CA HIS A 102 -69.68 -0.72 -4.48
C HIS A 102 -70.62 -0.63 -5.67
N LEU A 103 -71.04 -1.79 -6.20
CA LEU A 103 -72.09 -1.90 -7.19
C LEU A 103 -73.36 -2.41 -6.52
N MET A 104 -74.51 -1.76 -6.74
CA MET A 104 -75.75 -2.05 -6.02
C MET A 104 -76.99 -1.49 -6.73
N GLY A 105 -78.18 -1.87 -6.24
CA GLY A 105 -79.44 -1.13 -6.47
C GLY A 105 -80.29 -1.60 -7.64
N ALA A 106 -79.77 -2.46 -8.52
CA ALA A 106 -80.60 -3.14 -9.51
C ALA A 106 -81.53 -4.16 -8.84
N THR A 107 -82.69 -4.42 -9.44
CA THR A 107 -83.63 -5.44 -8.95
C THR A 107 -82.94 -6.81 -8.86
N ASN A 108 -83.15 -7.50 -7.74
CA ASN A 108 -82.55 -8.80 -7.43
C ASN A 108 -81.01 -8.81 -7.36
N MET A 109 -80.34 -7.66 -7.33
CA MET A 109 -78.89 -7.58 -7.20
C MET A 109 -78.48 -7.60 -5.73
N ALA A 110 -77.69 -8.60 -5.34
CA ALA A 110 -77.00 -8.53 -4.06
C ALA A 110 -75.94 -7.40 -4.10
N PRO A 111 -75.81 -6.57 -3.03
CA PRO A 111 -74.76 -5.56 -2.94
C PRO A 111 -73.37 -6.16 -3.14
N LEU A 112 -72.57 -5.57 -4.05
CA LEU A 112 -71.25 -6.05 -4.41
C LEU A 112 -70.17 -5.06 -3.96
N PRO A 113 -69.62 -5.21 -2.74
CA PRO A 113 -68.44 -4.49 -2.30
C PRO A 113 -67.16 -5.11 -2.90
N LEU A 114 -66.27 -4.26 -3.39
CA LEU A 114 -64.96 -4.61 -3.93
C LEU A 114 -63.89 -3.71 -3.31
N GLU A 115 -62.72 -4.25 -3.02
CA GLU A 115 -61.57 -3.46 -2.58
C GLU A 115 -60.34 -3.72 -3.46
N ILE A 116 -59.72 -2.63 -3.89
CA ILE A 116 -58.47 -2.62 -4.64
C ILE A 116 -57.39 -1.97 -3.78
N GLN A 117 -56.26 -2.64 -3.61
CA GLN A 117 -55.02 -2.05 -3.10
C GLN A 117 -54.30 -1.34 -4.24
N LEU A 118 -53.86 -0.11 -3.98
CA LEU A 118 -53.03 0.64 -4.90
C LEU A 118 -51.56 0.51 -4.47
N THR A 119 -50.75 -0.21 -5.25
CA THR A 119 -49.33 -0.48 -4.97
C THR A 119 -48.42 0.46 -5.75
N GLY A 120 -47.24 0.79 -5.21
CA GLY A 120 -46.23 1.62 -5.90
C GLY A 120 -45.48 0.91 -7.03
N PHE A 121 -45.72 -0.39 -7.20
CA PHE A 121 -45.16 -1.25 -8.22
C PHE A 121 -46.28 -2.01 -8.92
N ASP A 122 -46.03 -2.50 -10.13
CA ASP A 122 -46.97 -3.35 -10.87
C ASP A 122 -46.67 -4.83 -10.64
N PRO A 123 -47.45 -5.60 -9.86
CA PRO A 123 -47.19 -7.02 -9.58
C PRO A 123 -46.97 -7.92 -10.82
N ASN A 124 -47.35 -7.49 -12.03
CA ASN A 124 -47.25 -8.29 -13.25
C ASN A 124 -46.16 -7.83 -14.24
N ASN A 125 -45.37 -6.80 -13.90
CA ASN A 125 -44.32 -6.29 -14.79
C ASN A 125 -43.06 -7.18 -14.75
N ALA A 126 -42.92 -8.03 -15.78
CA ALA A 126 -41.88 -9.05 -15.96
C ALA A 126 -40.40 -8.57 -15.96
N THR A 127 -40.10 -7.29 -15.73
CA THR A 127 -38.73 -6.76 -15.70
C THR A 127 -38.33 -6.25 -14.32
N SER A 128 -39.29 -5.88 -13.49
CA SER A 128 -39.04 -5.11 -12.26
C SER A 128 -39.69 -5.62 -10.97
N LEU A 129 -39.98 -6.91 -10.68
CA LEU A 129 -40.89 -7.95 -11.23
C LEU A 129 -40.59 -8.85 -12.43
N GLY A 130 -39.33 -8.85 -12.76
CA GLY A 130 -38.60 -9.97 -13.33
C GLY A 130 -37.16 -9.53 -13.48
N LEU A 131 -36.64 -9.04 -12.35
CA LEU A 131 -35.31 -8.46 -12.14
C LEU A 131 -34.18 -9.50 -12.27
N ALA A 132 -34.41 -10.60 -12.99
CA ALA A 132 -33.55 -11.78 -13.06
C ALA A 132 -32.12 -11.47 -13.56
N ASN A 133 -31.94 -10.39 -14.31
CA ASN A 133 -30.64 -10.03 -14.87
C ASN A 133 -29.87 -8.98 -14.03
N LEU A 134 -30.49 -8.44 -12.97
CA LEU A 134 -29.88 -7.40 -12.15
C LEU A 134 -28.99 -7.98 -11.03
N ASP A 135 -29.29 -9.16 -10.49
CA ASP A 135 -28.46 -9.79 -9.45
C ASP A 135 -27.15 -10.38 -10.04
N ALA A 136 -27.21 -11.11 -11.15
CA ALA A 136 -26.04 -11.78 -11.73
C ALA A 136 -24.95 -10.80 -12.24
N THR A 137 -25.34 -9.64 -12.77
CA THR A 137 -24.41 -8.65 -13.36
C THR A 137 -23.89 -7.64 -12.34
N ILE A 138 -24.59 -7.44 -11.22
CA ILE A 138 -24.19 -6.49 -10.16
C ILE A 138 -23.45 -7.23 -9.03
N SER A 139 -23.87 -8.43 -8.62
CA SER A 139 -23.23 -9.21 -7.55
C SER A 139 -21.88 -9.83 -7.95
N SER A 140 -21.55 -9.84 -9.25
CA SER A 140 -20.23 -10.23 -9.79
C SER A 140 -19.24 -9.07 -9.91
N ARG A 141 -19.64 -7.82 -9.63
CA ARG A 141 -18.71 -6.69 -9.62
C ARG A 141 -18.03 -6.57 -8.26
N LEU A 142 -16.70 -6.67 -8.27
CA LEU A 142 -15.86 -6.14 -7.20
C LEU A 142 -16.27 -4.68 -6.93
N SER A 143 -16.51 -4.33 -5.66
CA SER A 143 -17.03 -3.02 -5.22
C SER A 143 -16.43 -1.85 -6.01
N ALA A 144 -17.29 -1.03 -6.62
CA ALA A 144 -16.90 0.15 -7.40
C ALA A 144 -16.09 1.18 -6.58
N ALA A 145 -16.15 1.13 -5.25
CA ALA A 145 -15.33 1.98 -4.39
C ALA A 145 -13.82 1.62 -4.43
N SER A 146 -13.47 0.41 -4.87
CA SER A 146 -12.08 -0.08 -4.92
C SER A 146 -11.58 -0.37 -6.34
N TYR A 147 -12.39 -0.09 -7.36
CA TYR A 147 -12.04 -0.30 -8.77
C TYR A 147 -12.41 0.90 -9.62
N THR A 148 -11.40 1.63 -10.09
CA THR A 148 -11.58 2.58 -11.20
C THR A 148 -11.42 1.78 -12.49
N ALA A 149 -12.54 1.53 -13.19
CA ALA A 149 -12.50 0.86 -14.48
C ALA A 149 -11.65 1.69 -15.46
N PRO A 150 -10.75 1.07 -16.25
CA PRO A 150 -10.12 1.73 -17.38
C PRO A 150 -11.21 2.36 -18.26
N SER A 151 -11.03 3.62 -18.67
CA SER A 151 -11.99 4.33 -19.52
C SER A 151 -12.19 3.68 -20.89
N SER A 152 -11.32 2.74 -21.26
CA SER A 152 -11.41 1.89 -22.44
C SER A 152 -10.63 0.60 -22.20
N ALA A 153 -11.06 -0.50 -22.81
CA ALA A 153 -10.25 -1.71 -22.86
C ALA A 153 -8.96 -1.41 -23.64
N PRO A 154 -7.78 -1.89 -23.19
CA PRO A 154 -6.54 -1.70 -23.93
C PRO A 154 -6.66 -2.37 -25.29
N THR A 155 -6.24 -1.65 -26.32
CA THR A 155 -6.16 -2.15 -27.69
C THR A 155 -5.03 -3.16 -27.83
N VAL A 156 -5.10 -3.99 -28.87
CA VAL A 156 -4.02 -4.93 -29.22
C VAL A 156 -2.68 -4.21 -29.42
N VAL A 157 -2.71 -2.96 -29.90
CA VAL A 157 -1.52 -2.13 -30.10
C VAL A 157 -0.91 -1.70 -28.78
N GLU A 158 -1.72 -1.24 -27.82
CA GLU A 158 -1.24 -0.84 -26.49
C GLU A 158 -0.62 -2.02 -25.74
N ILE A 159 -1.26 -3.19 -25.79
CA ILE A 159 -0.73 -4.43 -25.19
C ILE A 159 0.60 -4.79 -25.82
N ARG A 160 0.71 -4.73 -27.16
CA ARG A 160 1.96 -5.03 -27.86
C ARG A 160 3.06 -4.02 -27.52
N SER A 161 2.73 -2.73 -27.46
CA SER A 161 3.68 -1.69 -27.07
C SER A 161 4.22 -1.90 -25.65
N GLU A 162 3.37 -2.28 -24.71
CA GLU A 162 3.81 -2.58 -23.34
C GLU A 162 4.71 -3.81 -23.29
N MET A 163 4.33 -4.87 -24.00
CA MET A 163 5.11 -6.11 -24.11
C MET A 163 6.50 -5.84 -24.72
N ASP A 164 6.58 -5.06 -25.80
CA ASP A 164 7.82 -4.72 -26.48
C ASP A 164 8.72 -3.83 -25.59
N ALA A 165 8.12 -2.88 -24.87
CA ALA A 165 8.82 -2.05 -23.90
C ALA A 165 9.40 -2.88 -22.74
N ASN A 166 8.62 -3.82 -22.21
CA ASN A 166 9.06 -4.71 -21.14
C ASN A 166 10.12 -5.70 -21.64
N SER A 167 9.99 -6.24 -22.85
CA SER A 167 11.01 -7.06 -23.51
C SER A 167 12.34 -6.30 -23.64
N THR A 168 12.30 -5.02 -24.03
CA THR A 168 13.49 -4.17 -24.11
C THR A 168 14.14 -3.93 -22.73
N LYS A 169 13.33 -3.69 -21.68
CA LYS A 169 13.85 -3.55 -20.30
C LYS A 169 14.52 -4.83 -19.82
N LEU A 170 13.93 -5.99 -20.12
CA LEU A 170 14.49 -7.29 -19.77
C LEU A 170 15.80 -7.56 -20.51
N ALA A 171 15.89 -7.21 -21.80
CA ALA A 171 17.13 -7.33 -22.56
C ALA A 171 18.26 -6.44 -21.98
N LYS A 172 17.94 -5.23 -21.53
CA LYS A 172 18.91 -4.36 -20.84
C LYS A 172 19.37 -4.95 -19.51
N LEU A 173 18.43 -5.47 -18.72
CA LEU A 173 18.76 -6.13 -17.46
C LEU A 173 19.68 -7.34 -17.68
N ASP A 174 19.40 -8.16 -18.70
CA ASP A 174 20.24 -9.30 -19.05
C ASP A 174 21.65 -8.88 -19.48
N ALA A 175 21.77 -7.84 -20.31
CA ALA A 175 23.06 -7.30 -20.73
C ALA A 175 23.86 -6.75 -19.53
N ASP A 176 23.22 -5.96 -18.66
CA ASP A 176 23.85 -5.42 -17.46
C ASP A 176 24.33 -6.56 -16.55
N VAL A 177 23.48 -7.55 -16.28
CA VAL A 177 23.82 -8.69 -15.42
C VAL A 177 24.93 -9.55 -16.05
N SER A 178 24.86 -9.82 -17.35
CA SER A 178 25.85 -10.62 -18.07
C SER A 178 27.20 -9.92 -18.20
N SER A 179 27.23 -8.58 -18.22
CA SER A 179 28.47 -7.80 -18.26
C SER A 179 29.20 -7.73 -16.90
N ARG A 180 28.52 -8.07 -15.80
CA ARG A 180 29.14 -8.09 -14.47
C ARG A 180 30.14 -9.24 -14.38
N LEU A 181 31.33 -8.93 -13.89
CA LEU A 181 32.30 -9.95 -13.50
C LEU A 181 31.68 -10.82 -12.40
N SER A 182 31.55 -12.12 -12.68
CA SER A 182 30.99 -13.06 -11.71
C SER A 182 31.90 -13.15 -10.49
N THR A 183 31.33 -13.35 -9.30
CA THR A 183 32.11 -13.54 -8.06
C THR A 183 33.10 -14.70 -8.19
N ALA A 184 32.73 -15.75 -8.94
CA ALA A 184 33.60 -16.89 -9.21
C ALA A 184 34.77 -16.57 -10.17
N GLY A 185 34.60 -15.60 -11.07
CA GLY A 185 35.64 -15.12 -11.99
C GLY A 185 36.46 -13.96 -11.44
N TYR A 186 36.07 -13.38 -10.30
CA TYR A 186 36.81 -12.32 -9.64
C TYR A 186 38.00 -12.90 -8.87
N THR A 187 39.21 -12.56 -9.32
CA THR A 187 40.43 -12.73 -8.52
C THR A 187 40.81 -11.36 -7.96
N ALA A 188 40.87 -11.24 -6.63
CA ALA A 188 41.32 -10.01 -6.00
C ALA A 188 42.77 -9.69 -6.39
N ALA A 189 43.11 -8.40 -6.41
CA ALA A 189 44.52 -8.00 -6.52
C ALA A 189 45.32 -8.57 -5.34
N ASP A 190 46.64 -8.69 -5.53
CA ASP A 190 47.56 -9.11 -4.47
C ASP A 190 47.70 -8.00 -3.40
N ASN A 191 46.69 -7.90 -2.54
CA ASN A 191 46.64 -6.89 -1.49
C ASN A 191 47.80 -7.05 -0.49
N ALA A 192 48.31 -8.26 -0.31
CA ALA A 192 49.46 -8.52 0.56
C ALA A 192 50.75 -7.96 -0.05
N GLY A 193 50.99 -8.23 -1.34
CA GLY A 193 52.10 -7.65 -2.10
C GLY A 193 52.04 -6.12 -2.14
N ILE A 194 50.85 -5.55 -2.40
CA ILE A 194 50.64 -4.09 -2.40
C ILE A 194 50.95 -3.48 -1.03
N ALA A 195 50.50 -4.10 0.06
CA ALA A 195 50.80 -3.65 1.41
C ALA A 195 52.31 -3.70 1.71
N ALA A 196 52.99 -4.77 1.30
CA ALA A 196 54.44 -4.92 1.48
C ALA A 196 55.25 -3.91 0.65
N ILE A 197 54.79 -3.55 -0.55
CA ILE A 197 55.37 -2.48 -1.37
C ILE A 197 55.17 -1.13 -0.68
N LYS A 198 53.97 -0.87 -0.16
CA LYS A 198 53.68 0.36 0.56
C LYS A 198 54.60 0.52 1.76
N GLU A 199 54.76 -0.52 2.58
CA GLU A 199 55.65 -0.50 3.75
C GLU A 199 57.10 -0.15 3.35
N ARG A 200 57.61 -0.74 2.27
CA ARG A 200 58.95 -0.39 1.75
C ARG A 200 59.03 1.05 1.27
N THR A 201 58.00 1.52 0.58
CA THR A 201 57.96 2.88 0.02
C THR A 201 57.84 3.93 1.11
N ASP A 202 57.04 3.68 2.15
CA ASP A 202 56.89 4.54 3.33
C ASP A 202 58.21 4.72 4.10
N ARG A 203 59.18 3.80 3.92
CA ARG A 203 60.52 3.90 4.52
C ARG A 203 61.52 4.69 3.68
N LEU A 204 61.14 5.12 2.47
CA LEU A 204 61.98 5.99 1.66
C LEU A 204 61.81 7.44 2.14
N PRO A 205 62.89 8.25 2.16
CA PRO A 205 62.75 9.69 2.38
C PRO A 205 62.04 10.34 1.18
N ASP A 206 61.41 11.50 1.40
CA ASP A 206 60.64 12.23 0.37
C ASP A 206 61.46 12.58 -0.90
N SER A 207 62.80 12.68 -0.77
CA SER A 207 63.72 12.90 -1.88
C SER A 207 64.90 11.92 -1.79
N PRO A 208 64.75 10.68 -2.27
CA PRO A 208 65.82 9.68 -2.23
C PRO A 208 66.99 10.09 -3.15
N ALA A 209 68.20 9.64 -2.80
CA ALA A 209 69.39 9.89 -3.62
C ALA A 209 69.20 9.30 -5.03
N GLY A 210 69.53 10.09 -6.06
CA GLY A 210 69.49 9.64 -7.45
C GLY A 210 70.52 8.53 -7.73
N VAL A 211 70.31 7.79 -8.81
CA VAL A 211 71.24 6.72 -9.23
C VAL A 211 72.63 7.31 -9.49
N GLY A 212 73.64 6.80 -8.78
CA GLY A 212 75.02 7.31 -8.85
C GLY A 212 75.31 8.54 -8.00
N ALA A 213 74.32 9.11 -7.32
CA ALA A 213 74.54 10.13 -6.31
C ALA A 213 75.07 9.49 -5.01
N ALA A 214 75.91 10.22 -4.27
CA ALA A 214 76.37 9.76 -2.97
C ALA A 214 75.17 9.67 -2.00
N MET A 215 75.06 8.55 -1.28
CA MET A 215 74.10 8.41 -0.17
C MET A 215 74.66 9.22 1.00
N THR A 216 74.13 10.43 1.21
CA THR A 216 74.56 11.30 2.30
C THR A 216 73.95 10.84 3.60
N ILE A 217 74.79 10.65 4.63
CA ILE A 217 74.34 10.57 6.01
C ILE A 217 73.91 11.99 6.40
N GLU A 218 72.73 12.16 7.01
CA GLU A 218 72.28 13.48 7.47
C GLU A 218 73.26 14.07 8.49
N ASP A 219 73.40 15.40 8.50
CA ASP A 219 74.23 16.11 9.47
C ASP A 219 73.77 15.77 10.90
N GLY A 220 74.69 15.27 11.73
CA GLY A 220 74.42 14.81 13.09
C GLY A 220 73.93 13.36 13.26
N ALA A 221 73.73 12.58 12.18
CA ALA A 221 73.38 11.15 12.31
C ALA A 221 74.56 10.30 12.85
N ILE A 222 75.78 10.83 12.79
CA ILE A 222 76.89 10.42 13.66
C ILE A 222 77.16 11.64 14.55
N SER A 223 76.77 11.58 15.83
CA SER A 223 76.94 12.72 16.73
C SER A 223 78.39 12.80 17.24
N ASP A 224 78.92 14.02 17.33
CA ASP A 224 80.24 14.30 17.89
C ASP A 224 80.42 13.69 19.29
N GLU A 225 79.35 13.60 20.09
CA GLU A 225 79.34 12.99 21.43
C GLU A 225 79.87 11.55 21.44
N SER A 226 79.67 10.79 20.36
CA SER A 226 80.18 9.42 20.26
C SER A 226 81.70 9.35 19.98
N PHE A 227 82.29 10.46 19.54
CA PHE A 227 83.71 10.61 19.16
C PHE A 227 84.43 11.78 19.87
N THR A 228 83.88 12.38 20.93
CA THR A 228 84.59 13.44 21.67
C THR A 228 85.72 12.86 22.52
N LEU A 229 86.89 13.51 22.51
CA LEU A 229 87.96 13.26 23.49
C LEU A 229 87.62 13.92 24.84
N PRO A 230 87.94 13.29 25.98
CA PRO A 230 87.75 13.86 27.30
C PRO A 230 88.47 15.19 27.40
N THR A 231 87.70 16.23 27.68
CA THR A 231 88.24 17.57 27.93
C THR A 231 88.79 17.62 29.36
N VAL A 232 89.66 18.58 29.64
CA VAL A 232 90.27 18.77 30.97
C VAL A 232 89.21 18.79 32.07
N GLY A 233 89.36 17.90 33.06
CA GLY A 233 88.45 17.81 34.20
C GLY A 233 87.08 17.16 33.91
N SER A 234 86.93 16.39 32.83
CA SER A 234 85.64 15.84 32.39
C SER A 234 84.99 14.80 33.31
N GLY A 235 85.56 14.49 34.48
CA GLY A 235 85.08 13.42 35.34
C GLY A 235 85.33 12.04 34.73
N GLN A 236 84.35 11.14 34.77
CA GLN A 236 84.45 9.83 34.13
C GLN A 236 84.47 10.01 32.60
N ALA A 237 85.25 9.19 31.91
CA ALA A 237 85.33 9.28 30.45
C ALA A 237 84.00 8.84 29.81
N THR A 238 83.42 9.71 28.98
CA THR A 238 82.19 9.45 28.22
C THR A 238 82.49 9.27 26.74
N GLY A 239 81.58 8.62 26.00
CA GLY A 239 81.76 8.35 24.58
C GLY A 239 82.81 7.27 24.28
N LEU A 240 82.81 6.74 23.05
CA LEU A 240 83.71 5.63 22.69
C LEU A 240 85.18 6.05 22.73
N LEU A 241 85.52 7.18 22.10
CA LEU A 241 86.90 7.67 22.08
C LEU A 241 87.40 8.09 23.45
N GLY A 242 86.54 8.65 24.30
CA GLY A 242 86.96 9.03 25.65
C GLY A 242 87.28 7.84 26.54
N ARG A 243 86.43 6.80 26.51
CA ARG A 243 86.72 5.54 27.23
C ARG A 243 88.01 4.90 26.72
N MET A 244 88.24 4.89 25.41
CA MET A 244 89.48 4.37 24.81
C MET A 244 90.72 5.18 25.23
N GLU A 245 90.64 6.52 25.22
CA GLU A 245 91.75 7.39 25.63
C GLU A 245 92.09 7.22 27.11
N GLN A 246 91.10 7.11 27.98
CA GLN A 246 91.32 6.85 29.41
C GLN A 246 92.09 5.54 29.62
N VAL A 247 91.69 4.46 28.95
CA VAL A 247 92.37 3.17 29.02
C VAL A 247 93.80 3.29 28.51
N TRP A 248 94.01 3.91 27.34
CA TRP A 248 95.34 4.07 26.76
C TRP A 248 96.26 4.89 27.67
N ARG A 249 95.79 6.04 28.19
CA ARG A 249 96.57 6.89 29.09
C ARG A 249 96.86 6.22 30.42
N TYR A 250 95.96 5.38 30.92
CA TYR A 250 96.19 4.62 32.14
C TYR A 250 97.40 3.68 32.02
N PHE A 251 97.58 3.03 30.86
CA PHE A 251 98.69 2.11 30.64
C PHE A 251 99.99 2.79 30.21
N PHE A 252 99.91 3.84 29.39
CA PHE A 252 101.09 4.39 28.71
C PHE A 252 101.52 5.78 29.21
N LYS A 253 100.72 6.45 30.02
CA LYS A 253 100.98 7.82 30.50
C LYS A 253 100.90 7.89 32.02
N LYS A 254 101.16 9.09 32.55
CA LYS A 254 101.05 9.32 33.99
C LYS A 254 99.61 9.08 34.41
N ALA A 255 99.44 8.16 35.36
CA ALA A 255 98.21 7.93 36.08
C ALA A 255 98.51 7.85 37.58
N THR A 256 97.63 8.42 38.40
CA THR A 256 97.80 8.38 39.86
C THR A 256 96.54 7.83 40.50
N LEU A 257 96.70 6.97 41.50
CA LEU A 257 95.65 6.56 42.40
C LEU A 257 95.92 7.17 43.76
N GLY A 258 95.05 8.07 44.21
CA GLY A 258 95.20 8.75 45.49
C GLY A 258 93.86 9.24 46.02
N GLY A 259 93.59 9.00 47.31
CA GLY A 259 92.33 9.37 47.95
C GLY A 259 91.09 8.70 47.35
N GLY A 260 91.21 7.44 46.89
CA GLY A 260 90.10 6.70 46.29
C GLY A 260 89.70 7.14 44.87
N VAL A 261 90.54 7.92 44.19
CA VAL A 261 90.27 8.39 42.82
C VAL A 261 91.47 8.11 41.93
N LEU A 262 91.24 7.41 40.82
CA LEU A 262 92.18 7.26 39.72
C LEU A 262 92.09 8.50 38.83
N ARG A 263 93.24 9.10 38.54
CA ARG A 263 93.36 10.23 37.62
C ARG A 263 94.29 9.87 36.48
N THR A 264 93.85 10.10 35.24
CA THR A 264 94.73 10.07 34.06
C THR A 264 95.03 11.49 33.61
N TYR A 265 96.27 11.70 33.15
CA TYR A 265 96.78 13.03 32.85
C TYR A 265 96.99 13.24 31.35
N ALA A 266 96.95 14.51 30.95
CA ALA A 266 97.42 14.95 29.65
C ALA A 266 98.92 14.69 29.50
N ASP A 267 99.44 14.88 28.28
CA ASP A 267 100.84 14.60 27.97
C ASP A 267 101.83 15.53 28.70
N ASP A 268 101.35 16.63 29.26
CA ASP A 268 102.10 17.52 30.16
C ASP A 268 102.38 16.90 31.55
N GLY A 269 101.75 15.77 31.88
CA GLY A 269 101.89 15.07 33.16
C GLY A 269 101.38 15.85 34.38
N THR A 270 100.63 16.92 34.17
CA THR A 270 100.13 17.81 35.23
C THR A 270 98.63 18.07 35.14
N THR A 271 98.07 18.16 33.94
CA THR A 271 96.64 18.39 33.70
C THR A 271 95.85 17.09 33.79
N VAL A 272 94.82 17.04 34.65
CA VAL A 272 93.95 15.85 34.78
C VAL A 272 92.89 15.88 33.68
N LEU A 273 92.80 14.80 32.90
CA LEU A 273 91.79 14.65 31.85
C LEU A 273 90.57 13.90 32.37
N THR A 274 90.78 12.74 32.99
CA THR A 274 89.68 11.92 33.51
C THR A 274 89.93 11.53 34.95
N SER A 275 88.84 11.36 35.69
CA SER A 275 88.84 10.86 37.06
C SER A 275 87.79 9.79 37.23
N GLN A 276 88.19 8.66 37.82
CA GLN A 276 87.28 7.56 38.14
C GLN A 276 87.40 7.21 39.62
N THR A 277 86.26 7.04 40.29
CA THR A 277 86.24 6.59 41.68
C THR A 277 86.62 5.12 41.76
N VAL A 278 87.52 4.81 42.69
CA VAL A 278 88.08 3.49 42.91
C VAL A 278 87.99 3.17 44.40
N THR A 279 87.38 2.04 44.71
CA THR A 279 87.34 1.48 46.06
C THR A 279 88.37 0.37 46.16
N ASP A 280 89.25 0.45 47.16
CA ASP A 280 90.32 -0.52 47.39
C ASP A 280 90.26 -0.97 48.85
N ASN A 281 90.18 -2.28 49.07
CA ASN A 281 90.16 -2.89 50.40
C ASN A 281 91.47 -3.63 50.74
N GLY A 282 92.53 -3.43 49.96
CA GLY A 282 93.84 -4.07 50.13
C GLY A 282 93.96 -5.47 49.53
N GLN A 283 92.87 -6.03 49.00
CA GLN A 283 92.84 -7.34 48.31
C GLN A 283 92.20 -7.25 46.92
N THR A 284 91.16 -6.44 46.80
CA THR A 284 90.42 -6.21 45.55
C THR A 284 90.22 -4.73 45.33
N GLN A 285 90.47 -4.29 44.10
CA GLN A 285 90.19 -2.95 43.65
C GLN A 285 88.95 -2.96 42.75
N THR A 286 87.90 -2.25 43.14
CA THR A 286 86.67 -2.09 42.37
C THR A 286 86.60 -0.68 41.81
N ARG A 287 86.37 -0.56 40.50
CA ARG A 287 86.18 0.73 39.81
C ARG A 287 84.71 0.88 39.46
N GLY A 288 84.20 2.11 39.49
CA GLY A 288 82.83 2.41 39.04
C GLY A 288 82.61 2.11 37.56
N GLU A 289 81.35 1.98 37.11
CA GLU A 289 81.00 1.82 35.69
C GLU A 289 81.61 2.95 34.85
N ALA A 290 82.09 2.65 33.66
CA ALA A 290 82.48 3.68 32.70
C ALA A 290 81.19 4.26 32.09
N ALA A 291 80.88 5.52 32.39
CA ALA A 291 79.70 6.23 31.89
C ALA A 291 79.62 6.26 30.36
#